data_AF-A0A4U6BFS4-F1
#
_entry.id   AF-A0A4U6BFS4-F1
#
_cell.length_a   1.000
_cell.length_b   1.000
_cell.length_c   1.000
_cell.angle_alpha   90.00
_cell.angle_beta   90.00
_cell.angle_gamma   90.00
#
_symmetry.space_group_name_H-M   'P 1'
#
loop_
_entity.id
_entity.type
_entity.pdbx_description
1 polymer ?
#
loop_
_entity_poly.entity_id
_entity_poly.type
_entity_poly.pdbx_seq_one_letter_code
_entity_poly.pdbx_strand_id
1 'polypeptide(L)'
;MRGRTSLAGLFLCLSFIGAAAQTTYRLQPGDTLQVWIAQEPELGREIVIAPDGWLSFPLAGHLKGADLSLSELEAQLLDRLKPYFKDVPNLTIMLRPNAQHQSLIYVTGEVVTPGEYPHRADMTVLHGISVAGGVYRTALLAADQDRSVVVQREVEHAGKHLEELKARIQRLEAELKEATTLGTPEELASNPALAQEQSLLNSRREAVSMEERAQRQAEELTERNAAALREQVDMVSKRVDLAKRRLQSITTLVAKGGAESSQQMVQEGVIAELEGQVSRLMSEIATAERARLAENARYESARQGRHTQLLVELNAARRDYEETEARLSDSTRIMSIYGENALANQQRARRVLSYRIVRSVDGEIRELDATETTPLMPGDLLRLSYHDVEPAPVANAAPASQPEDPPPAQSTETVAR
;
A
#
# COMPACT_ATOMS: atom_id res chain seq x y z
N MET A 1 37.57 -36.86 67.20
CA MET A 1 36.99 -37.15 68.53
C MET A 1 35.54 -36.72 68.52
N ARG A 2 34.63 -37.63 68.91
CA ARG A 2 33.18 -37.39 69.02
C ARG A 2 32.90 -36.50 70.23
N GLY A 3 31.93 -35.59 70.10
CA GLY A 3 31.36 -34.86 71.23
C GLY A 3 29.95 -34.41 70.91
N ARG A 4 28.96 -35.20 71.34
CA ARG A 4 27.56 -34.80 71.49
C ARG A 4 27.40 -34.25 72.90
N THR A 5 26.75 -33.11 73.06
CA THR A 5 26.09 -32.73 74.31
C THR A 5 24.74 -32.10 74.01
N SER A 6 23.70 -32.72 74.57
CA SER A 6 22.33 -32.21 74.67
C SER A 6 22.25 -31.07 75.69
N LEU A 7 21.32 -30.15 75.51
CA LEU A 7 20.53 -29.63 76.62
C LEU A 7 19.15 -29.16 76.14
N ALA A 8 18.11 -29.85 76.62
CA ALA A 8 16.73 -29.40 76.60
C ALA A 8 16.49 -28.52 77.84
N GLY A 9 15.75 -27.43 77.70
CA GLY A 9 15.47 -26.53 78.82
C GLY A 9 14.40 -25.49 78.52
N LEU A 10 13.16 -25.84 78.89
CA LEU A 10 12.16 -24.99 79.54
C LEU A 10 11.24 -24.07 78.70
N PHE A 11 9.96 -24.27 79.02
CA PHE A 11 8.72 -23.73 78.50
C PHE A 11 8.38 -22.36 79.11
N LEU A 12 7.56 -21.58 78.38
CA LEU A 12 6.60 -20.58 78.87
C LEU A 12 7.14 -19.19 79.29
N CYS A 13 6.93 -18.18 78.43
CA CYS A 13 6.26 -16.92 78.81
C CYS A 13 5.95 -16.02 77.60
N LEU A 14 4.67 -15.68 77.51
CA LEU A 14 4.06 -14.46 76.96
C LEU A 14 4.50 -13.92 75.59
N SER A 15 3.60 -14.17 74.65
CA SER A 15 3.18 -13.26 73.59
C SER A 15 3.33 -11.79 73.97
N PHE A 16 4.25 -11.09 73.31
CA PHE A 16 4.16 -9.65 73.10
C PHE A 16 4.09 -9.41 71.60
N ILE A 17 2.87 -9.46 71.09
CA ILE A 17 2.53 -8.86 69.81
C ILE A 17 2.81 -7.37 69.99
N GLY A 18 3.92 -6.90 69.42
CA GLY A 18 4.19 -5.47 69.33
C GLY A 18 3.08 -4.83 68.51
N ALA A 19 2.13 -4.20 69.20
CA ALA A 19 1.19 -3.31 68.56
C ALA A 19 2.00 -2.25 67.83
N ALA A 20 1.90 -2.23 66.50
CA ALA A 20 2.37 -1.13 65.69
C ALA A 20 1.77 0.15 66.29
N ALA A 21 2.61 1.01 66.85
CA ALA A 21 2.20 2.31 67.32
C ALA A 21 1.67 3.08 66.11
N GLN A 22 0.35 3.14 65.97
CA GLN A 22 -0.28 4.09 65.05
C GLN A 22 0.24 5.47 65.44
N THR A 23 1.08 6.06 64.59
CA THR A 23 1.51 7.44 64.74
C THR A 23 0.24 8.29 64.70
N THR A 24 -0.21 8.72 65.87
CA THR A 24 -1.45 9.48 66.00
C THR A 24 -1.22 10.81 65.29
N TYR A 25 -1.92 11.03 64.18
CA TYR A 25 -1.80 12.25 63.39
C TYR A 25 -2.12 13.45 64.27
N ARG A 26 -1.21 14.42 64.29
CA ARG A 26 -1.37 15.69 65.00
C ARG A 26 -1.78 16.76 64.01
N LEU A 27 -2.90 17.38 64.28
CA LEU A 27 -3.49 18.43 63.47
C LEU A 27 -2.51 19.57 63.22
N GLN A 28 -2.40 20.00 61.96
CA GLN A 28 -1.51 21.06 61.50
C GLN A 28 -2.30 22.28 61.02
N PRO A 29 -1.69 23.48 61.05
CA PRO A 29 -2.26 24.65 60.38
C PRO A 29 -2.54 24.36 58.90
N GLY A 30 -3.72 24.75 58.42
CA GLY A 30 -4.19 24.45 57.07
C GLY A 30 -4.96 23.13 56.94
N ASP A 31 -5.06 22.32 57.99
CA ASP A 31 -5.96 21.15 57.98
C ASP A 31 -7.42 21.59 57.96
N THR A 32 -8.20 20.88 57.16
CA THR A 32 -9.63 21.09 57.04
C THR A 32 -10.37 19.96 57.75
N LEU A 33 -11.20 20.32 58.73
CA LEU A 33 -11.96 19.39 59.56
C LEU A 33 -13.43 19.54 59.27
N GLN A 34 -14.12 18.42 59.13
CA GLN A 34 -15.56 18.37 59.07
C GLN A 34 -16.10 17.99 60.45
N VAL A 35 -16.87 18.88 61.06
CA VAL A 35 -17.54 18.63 62.34
C VAL A 35 -18.98 18.26 62.07
N TRP A 36 -19.42 17.15 62.65
CA TRP A 36 -20.80 16.68 62.62
C TRP A 36 -21.35 16.57 64.04
N ILE A 37 -22.56 17.09 64.28
CA ILE A 37 -23.25 16.98 65.56
C ILE A 37 -24.60 16.33 65.28
N ALA A 38 -24.82 15.12 65.80
CA ALA A 38 -25.99 14.31 65.43
C ALA A 38 -27.32 14.95 65.83
N GLN A 39 -27.35 15.64 66.98
CA GLN A 39 -28.55 16.28 67.52
C GLN A 39 -28.88 17.62 66.85
N GLU A 40 -27.88 18.29 66.27
CA GLU A 40 -28.06 19.61 65.64
C GLU A 40 -27.25 19.69 64.34
N PRO A 41 -27.77 19.12 63.24
CA PRO A 41 -27.08 19.08 61.96
C PRO A 41 -26.73 20.47 61.41
N GLU A 42 -27.48 21.52 61.78
CA GLU A 42 -27.22 22.91 61.35
C GLU A 42 -25.92 23.49 61.93
N LEU A 43 -25.40 22.92 63.03
CA LEU A 43 -24.10 23.29 63.58
C LEU A 43 -22.95 22.58 62.87
N GLY A 44 -23.23 21.48 62.17
CA GLY A 44 -22.25 20.74 61.38
C GLY A 44 -21.67 21.58 60.24
N ARG A 45 -20.33 21.67 60.16
CA ARG A 45 -19.65 22.51 59.18
C ARG A 45 -18.21 22.09 58.97
N GLU A 46 -17.64 22.59 57.88
CA GLU A 46 -16.21 22.50 57.61
C GLU A 46 -15.50 23.69 58.28
N ILE A 47 -14.45 23.39 59.05
CA ILE A 47 -13.60 24.37 59.73
C ILE A 47 -12.15 24.15 59.32
N VAL A 48 -11.39 25.23 59.17
CA VAL A 48 -9.96 25.18 58.83
C VAL A 48 -9.16 25.63 60.04
N ILE A 49 -8.07 24.95 60.34
CA ILE A 49 -7.11 25.39 61.35
C ILE A 49 -6.33 26.56 60.75
N ALA A 50 -6.47 27.74 61.34
CA ALA A 50 -5.80 28.94 60.89
C ALA A 50 -4.27 28.84 61.06
N PRO A 51 -3.47 29.67 60.36
CA PRO A 51 -2.01 29.64 60.43
C PRO A 51 -1.42 29.84 61.83
N ASP A 52 -2.17 30.45 62.74
CA ASP A 52 -1.83 30.64 64.15
C ASP A 52 -2.10 29.39 65.02
N GLY A 53 -2.65 28.33 64.41
CA GLY A 53 -2.98 27.05 65.06
C GLY A 53 -4.34 27.02 65.76
N TRP A 54 -5.16 28.07 65.60
CA TRP A 54 -6.48 28.16 66.19
C TRP A 54 -7.59 27.85 65.19
N LEU A 55 -8.73 27.39 65.69
CA LEU A 55 -9.97 27.24 64.95
C LEU A 55 -11.09 27.96 65.68
N SER A 56 -12.13 28.36 64.95
CA SER A 56 -13.30 29.01 65.52
C SER A 56 -14.53 28.15 65.24
N PHE A 57 -15.30 27.87 66.29
CA PHE A 57 -16.54 27.10 66.19
C PHE A 57 -17.67 27.83 66.94
N PRO A 58 -18.89 27.92 66.37
CA PRO A 58 -20.01 28.58 67.05
C PRO A 58 -20.27 27.98 68.43
N LEU A 59 -20.69 28.81 69.39
CA LEU A 59 -20.95 28.46 70.80
C LEU A 59 -19.69 28.06 71.61
N ALA A 60 -18.72 27.37 71.00
CA ALA A 60 -17.46 26.98 71.63
C ALA A 60 -16.36 28.07 71.56
N GLY A 61 -16.49 29.02 70.63
CA GLY A 61 -15.55 30.11 70.41
C GLY A 61 -14.27 29.66 69.74
N HIS A 62 -13.15 30.29 70.11
CA HIS A 62 -11.83 29.98 69.57
C HIS A 62 -11.16 28.87 70.40
N LEU A 63 -10.65 27.86 69.72
CA LEU A 63 -9.99 26.70 70.32
C LEU A 63 -8.65 26.47 69.63
N LYS A 64 -7.65 26.04 70.40
CA LYS A 64 -6.36 25.66 69.84
C LYS A 64 -6.49 24.27 69.22
N GLY A 65 -6.41 24.18 67.90
CA GLY A 65 -6.53 22.91 67.16
C GLY A 65 -5.19 22.29 66.81
N ALA A 66 -4.15 23.11 66.60
CA ALA A 66 -2.83 22.62 66.23
C ALA A 66 -2.19 21.77 67.35
N ASP A 67 -1.44 20.75 66.91
CA ASP A 67 -0.76 19.74 67.73
C ASP A 67 -1.66 18.78 68.51
N LEU A 68 -2.98 18.97 68.47
CA LEU A 68 -3.95 18.02 69.03
C LEU A 68 -4.18 16.87 68.07
N SER A 69 -4.45 15.69 68.62
CA SER A 69 -5.08 14.60 67.88
C SER A 69 -6.57 14.90 67.64
N LEU A 70 -7.18 14.23 66.67
CA LEU A 70 -8.61 14.35 66.37
C LEU A 70 -9.46 14.14 67.63
N SER A 71 -9.14 13.10 68.41
CA SER A 71 -9.87 12.73 69.63
C SER A 71 -9.71 13.76 70.75
N GLU A 72 -8.52 14.36 70.89
CA GLU A 72 -8.27 15.42 71.88
C GLU A 72 -9.04 16.70 71.53
N LEU A 73 -9.09 17.06 70.25
CA LEU A 73 -9.87 18.20 69.78
C LEU A 73 -11.37 17.95 69.95
N GLU A 74 -11.84 16.74 69.64
CA GLU A 74 -13.24 16.33 69.84
C GLU A 74 -13.65 16.46 71.31
N ALA A 75 -12.83 15.96 72.24
CA ALA A 75 -13.08 16.09 73.67
C ALA A 75 -13.11 17.56 74.12
N GLN A 76 -12.16 18.38 73.66
CA GLN A 76 -12.09 19.80 74.02
C GLN A 76 -13.30 20.59 73.49
N LEU A 77 -13.72 20.31 72.25
CA LEU A 77 -14.89 20.92 71.64
C LEU A 77 -16.17 20.49 72.37
N LEU A 78 -16.26 19.20 72.72
CA LEU A 78 -17.38 18.67 73.51
C LEU A 78 -17.51 19.38 74.86
N ASP A 79 -16.41 19.55 75.59
CA ASP A 79 -16.40 20.24 76.89
C ASP A 79 -16.89 21.69 76.80
N ARG A 80 -16.55 22.40 75.72
CA ARG A 80 -17.00 23.77 75.48
C ARG A 80 -18.45 23.87 75.04
N LEU A 81 -18.98 22.82 74.40
CA LEU A 81 -20.37 22.79 73.92
C LEU A 81 -21.35 22.31 74.99
N LYS A 82 -20.93 21.47 75.95
CA LYS A 82 -21.79 20.93 77.03
C LYS A 82 -22.76 21.93 77.68
N PRO A 83 -22.38 23.18 78.03
CA PRO A 83 -23.31 24.13 78.67
C PRO A 83 -24.50 24.57 77.80
N TYR A 84 -24.42 24.36 76.49
CA TYR A 84 -25.41 24.82 75.52
C TYR A 84 -26.38 23.72 75.06
N PHE A 85 -26.19 22.47 75.52
CA PHE A 85 -27.05 21.33 75.21
C PHE A 85 -27.67 20.74 76.48
N LYS A 86 -28.89 20.20 76.37
CA LYS A 86 -29.59 19.55 77.51
C LYS A 86 -28.94 18.21 77.90
N ASP A 87 -28.46 17.47 76.90
CA ASP A 87 -27.74 16.20 77.03
C ASP A 87 -26.34 16.35 76.39
N VAL A 88 -25.42 15.41 76.67
CA VAL A 88 -24.08 15.42 76.06
C VAL A 88 -24.22 15.27 74.53
N PRO A 89 -23.78 16.25 73.72
CA PRO A 89 -23.93 16.19 72.27
C PRO A 89 -23.07 15.07 71.69
N ASN A 90 -23.57 14.37 70.67
CA ASN A 90 -22.82 13.35 69.95
C ASN A 90 -22.10 14.04 68.79
N LEU A 91 -20.83 14.34 69.03
CA LEU A 91 -19.97 15.08 68.12
C LEU A 91 -19.03 14.09 67.41
N THR A 92 -18.76 14.33 66.13
CA THR A 92 -17.78 13.57 65.36
C THR A 92 -16.96 14.54 64.53
N ILE A 93 -15.63 14.44 64.59
CA ILE A 93 -14.72 15.24 63.77
C ILE A 93 -14.05 14.32 62.76
N MET A 94 -14.00 14.73 61.49
CA MET A 94 -13.31 14.00 60.42
C MET A 94 -12.31 14.93 59.73
N LEU A 95 -11.07 14.46 59.52
CA LEU A 95 -10.09 15.16 58.70
C LEU A 95 -10.42 14.99 57.22
N ARG A 96 -10.54 16.09 56.49
CA ARG A 96 -10.72 16.09 55.03
C ARG A 96 -9.35 16.10 54.34
N PRO A 97 -9.11 15.24 53.34
CA PRO A 97 -7.87 15.27 52.57
C PRO A 97 -7.72 16.64 51.90
N ASN A 98 -6.69 17.39 52.26
CA ASN A 98 -6.45 18.70 51.68
C ASN A 98 -5.70 18.55 50.34
N ALA A 99 -6.28 19.05 49.24
CA ALA A 99 -5.69 18.95 47.90
C ALA A 99 -4.38 19.75 47.77
N GLN A 100 -4.17 20.77 48.62
CA GLN A 100 -2.97 21.60 48.62
C GLN A 100 -1.72 20.91 49.17
N HIS A 101 -1.86 19.75 49.83
CA HIS A 101 -0.75 18.94 50.33
C HIS A 101 -0.56 17.63 49.55
N GLN A 102 -1.14 17.50 48.35
CA GLN A 102 -0.87 16.35 47.50
C GLN A 102 0.56 16.40 46.96
N SER A 103 1.39 15.48 47.42
CA SER A 103 2.70 15.20 46.84
C SER A 103 2.55 14.90 45.33
N LEU A 104 3.33 15.57 44.49
CA LEU A 104 3.31 15.39 43.03
C LEU A 104 4.57 14.68 42.54
N ILE A 105 4.48 14.09 41.35
CA ILE A 105 5.62 13.70 40.51
C ILE A 105 5.48 14.37 39.14
N TYR A 106 6.58 14.49 38.41
CA TYR A 106 6.60 15.03 37.05
C TYR A 106 7.09 13.97 36.08
N VAL A 107 6.38 13.74 34.98
CA VAL A 107 6.76 12.76 33.96
C VAL A 107 6.97 13.48 32.63
N THR A 108 8.12 13.26 31.99
CA THR A 108 8.51 13.91 30.73
C THR A 108 9.32 12.99 29.81
N GLY A 109 9.44 13.37 28.54
CA GLY A 109 10.12 12.60 27.51
C GLY A 109 9.18 11.72 26.69
N GLU A 110 9.60 10.50 26.39
CA GLU A 110 8.92 9.53 25.50
C GLU A 110 7.65 8.91 26.12
N VAL A 111 6.70 9.74 26.56
CA VAL A 111 5.38 9.35 27.10
C VAL A 111 4.26 9.99 26.31
N VAL A 112 3.07 9.39 26.33
CA VAL A 112 1.91 9.88 25.58
C VAL A 112 1.44 11.25 26.09
N THR A 113 1.36 11.43 27.42
CA THR A 113 0.98 12.71 28.04
C THR A 113 2.02 13.15 29.08
N PRO A 114 3.00 13.98 28.71
CA PRO A 114 3.91 14.62 29.68
C PRO A 114 3.14 15.56 30.63
N GLY A 115 3.51 15.59 31.91
CA GLY A 115 2.83 16.45 32.89
C GLY A 115 3.11 16.10 34.36
N GLU A 116 2.38 16.77 35.25
CA GLU A 116 2.38 16.52 36.69
C GLU A 116 1.29 15.52 37.07
N TYR A 117 1.61 14.63 38.01
CA TYR A 117 0.72 13.56 38.45
C TYR A 117 0.76 13.41 39.98
N PRO A 118 -0.38 13.11 40.64
CA PRO A 118 -0.41 12.90 42.08
C PRO A 118 0.35 11.63 42.47
N HIS A 119 1.28 11.77 43.40
CA HIS A 119 2.05 10.67 43.98
C HIS A 119 1.16 9.78 44.86
N ARG A 120 1.41 8.48 44.84
CA ARG A 120 0.78 7.49 45.72
C ARG A 120 1.84 6.63 46.38
N ALA A 121 1.52 6.06 47.55
CA ALA A 121 2.37 5.06 48.19
C ALA A 121 2.67 3.90 47.21
N ASP A 122 3.90 3.41 47.26
CA ASP A 122 4.42 2.30 46.42
C ASP A 122 4.42 2.57 44.90
N MET A 123 4.34 3.83 44.48
CA MET A 123 4.42 4.20 43.07
C MET A 123 5.83 3.98 42.52
N THR A 124 5.94 3.22 41.42
CA THR A 124 7.20 2.99 40.70
C THR A 124 7.25 3.76 39.38
N VAL A 125 8.41 3.75 38.72
CA VAL A 125 8.59 4.29 37.36
C VAL A 125 7.52 3.77 36.39
N LEU A 126 7.24 2.45 36.39
CA LEU A 126 6.21 1.86 35.54
C LEU A 126 4.81 2.41 35.83
N HIS A 127 4.48 2.65 37.10
CA HIS A 127 3.23 3.28 37.48
C HIS A 127 3.15 4.72 36.96
N GLY A 128 4.24 5.49 37.07
CA GLY A 128 4.35 6.85 36.52
C GLY A 128 4.13 6.89 35.00
N ILE A 129 4.78 5.98 34.27
CA ILE A 129 4.61 5.85 32.81
C ILE A 129 3.17 5.48 32.45
N SER A 130 2.58 4.55 33.21
CA SER A 130 1.21 4.08 32.95
C SER A 130 0.18 5.20 33.15
N VAL A 131 0.32 6.01 34.20
CA VAL A 131 -0.56 7.16 34.44
C VAL A 131 -0.35 8.26 33.39
N ALA A 132 0.87 8.39 32.85
CA ALA A 132 1.18 9.27 31.72
C ALA A 132 0.75 8.73 30.34
N GLY A 133 -0.15 7.73 30.29
CA GLY A 133 -0.69 7.17 29.06
C GLY A 133 0.20 6.14 28.37
N GLY A 134 1.28 5.70 29.03
CA GLY A 134 2.25 4.76 28.48
C GLY A 134 3.38 5.44 27.69
N VAL A 135 4.30 4.63 27.18
CA VAL A 135 5.39 5.09 26.30
C VAL A 135 4.80 5.57 24.98
N TYR A 136 5.27 6.72 24.49
CA TYR A 136 4.86 7.23 23.19
C TYR A 136 5.31 6.27 22.08
N ARG A 137 4.36 5.71 21.33
CA ARG A 137 4.65 4.92 20.13
C ARG A 137 4.11 5.69 18.94
N THR A 138 5.00 6.14 18.05
CA THR A 138 4.55 6.58 16.71
C THR A 138 3.85 5.40 16.06
N ALA A 139 2.54 5.53 15.83
CA ALA A 139 1.72 4.50 15.21
C ALA A 139 2.14 4.29 13.75
N LEU A 140 3.16 3.45 13.51
CA LEU A 140 3.20 2.64 12.31
C LEU A 140 2.73 1.25 12.72
N LEU A 141 1.43 1.04 12.54
CA LEU A 141 0.77 -0.24 12.75
C LEU A 141 1.29 -1.25 11.73
N ALA A 142 1.16 -2.53 12.04
CA ALA A 142 1.37 -3.67 11.13
C ALA A 142 0.58 -3.60 9.81
N ALA A 143 -0.26 -2.57 9.59
CA ALA A 143 -0.97 -2.28 8.35
C ALA A 143 -0.08 -1.80 7.17
N ASP A 144 1.19 -1.44 7.42
CA ASP A 144 2.12 -1.03 6.35
C ASP A 144 2.78 -2.19 5.60
N GLN A 145 2.87 -3.38 6.22
CA GLN A 145 3.46 -4.56 5.58
C GLN A 145 2.55 -5.13 4.48
N ASP A 146 1.23 -5.09 4.66
CA ASP A 146 0.27 -5.57 3.64
C ASP A 146 0.20 -4.65 2.42
N ARG A 147 0.39 -3.33 2.62
CA ARG A 147 0.30 -2.34 1.55
C ARG A 147 1.54 -2.34 0.65
N SER A 148 2.73 -2.56 1.19
CA SER A 148 3.95 -2.65 0.38
C SER A 148 3.91 -3.85 -0.57
N VAL A 149 3.35 -4.98 -0.15
CA VAL A 149 3.16 -6.17 -1.00
C VAL A 149 2.15 -5.92 -2.12
N VAL A 150 1.11 -5.12 -1.88
CA VAL A 150 0.15 -4.71 -2.93
C VAL A 150 0.85 -3.80 -3.94
N VAL A 151 1.55 -2.76 -3.48
CA VAL A 151 2.24 -1.82 -4.36
C VAL A 151 3.35 -2.52 -5.15
N GLN A 152 4.10 -3.44 -4.54
CA GLN A 152 5.09 -4.25 -5.25
C GLN A 152 4.44 -5.07 -6.37
N ARG A 153 3.31 -5.73 -6.11
CA ARG A 153 2.58 -6.45 -7.15
C ARG A 153 2.12 -5.51 -8.27
N GLU A 154 1.63 -4.32 -7.93
CA GLU A 154 1.27 -3.31 -8.94
C GLU A 154 2.45 -2.92 -9.82
N VAL A 155 3.64 -2.71 -9.23
CA VAL A 155 4.89 -2.44 -9.96
C VAL A 155 5.24 -3.60 -10.89
N GLU A 156 5.19 -4.84 -10.42
CA GLU A 156 5.48 -6.03 -11.22
C GLU A 156 4.47 -6.21 -12.37
N HIS A 157 3.18 -5.99 -12.11
CA HIS A 157 2.12 -6.07 -13.13
C HIS A 157 2.25 -4.97 -14.18
N ALA A 158 2.46 -3.71 -13.76
CA ALA A 158 2.65 -2.59 -14.68
C ALA A 158 3.92 -2.76 -15.52
N GLY A 159 5.01 -3.26 -14.95
CA GLY A 159 6.24 -3.59 -15.68
C GLY A 159 6.02 -4.65 -16.76
N LYS A 160 5.31 -5.74 -16.45
CA LYS A 160 4.95 -6.76 -17.45
C LYS A 160 4.07 -6.19 -18.56
N HIS A 161 3.07 -5.38 -18.19
CA HIS A 161 2.16 -4.77 -19.15
C HIS A 161 2.87 -3.80 -20.10
N LEU A 162 3.87 -3.05 -19.61
CA LEU A 162 4.72 -2.21 -20.47
C LEU A 162 5.48 -3.01 -21.52
N GLU A 163 6.04 -4.17 -21.14
CA GLU A 163 6.73 -5.04 -22.10
C GLU A 163 5.78 -5.60 -23.16
N GLU A 164 4.56 -5.98 -22.78
CA GLU A 164 3.51 -6.40 -23.72
C GLU A 164 3.11 -5.26 -24.68
N LEU A 165 2.87 -4.06 -24.15
CA LEU A 165 2.51 -2.89 -24.96
C LEU A 165 3.64 -2.48 -25.90
N LYS A 166 4.88 -2.55 -25.45
CA LYS A 166 6.07 -2.28 -26.28
C LYS A 166 6.17 -3.26 -27.44
N ALA A 167 6.01 -4.57 -27.19
CA ALA A 167 5.99 -5.58 -28.24
C ALA A 167 4.83 -5.36 -29.23
N ARG A 168 3.64 -5.01 -28.73
CA ARG A 168 2.47 -4.69 -29.57
C ARG A 168 2.70 -3.46 -30.44
N ILE A 169 3.28 -2.39 -29.89
CA ILE A 169 3.65 -1.18 -30.63
C ILE A 169 4.64 -1.54 -31.75
N GLN A 170 5.66 -2.32 -31.44
CA GLN A 170 6.63 -2.80 -32.44
C GLN A 170 5.95 -3.59 -33.56
N ARG A 171 4.99 -4.48 -33.25
CA ARG A 171 4.19 -5.17 -34.28
C ARG A 171 3.41 -4.20 -35.15
N LEU A 172 2.68 -3.27 -34.54
CA LEU A 172 1.87 -2.31 -35.29
C LEU A 172 2.73 -1.43 -36.21
N GLU A 173 3.90 -0.99 -35.73
CA GLU A 173 4.87 -0.27 -36.56
C GLU A 173 5.46 -1.13 -37.68
N ALA A 174 5.73 -2.41 -37.40
CA ALA A 174 6.18 -3.36 -38.40
C ALA A 174 5.11 -3.60 -39.48
N GLU A 175 3.85 -3.76 -39.11
CA GLU A 175 2.72 -3.89 -40.05
C GLU A 175 2.57 -2.63 -40.93
N LEU A 176 2.70 -1.44 -40.34
CA LEU A 176 2.67 -0.18 -41.10
C LEU A 176 3.84 -0.01 -42.07
N LYS A 177 5.01 -0.58 -41.75
CA LYS A 177 6.22 -0.56 -42.59
C LYS A 177 6.33 -1.79 -43.51
N GLU A 178 5.34 -2.68 -43.50
CA GLU A 178 5.35 -3.96 -44.22
C GLU A 178 6.59 -4.84 -43.88
N ALA A 179 7.11 -4.70 -42.66
CA ALA A 179 8.26 -5.45 -42.18
C ALA A 179 7.91 -6.91 -41.90
N THR A 180 8.93 -7.77 -41.97
CA THR A 180 8.74 -9.23 -41.86
C THR A 180 9.11 -9.80 -40.49
N THR A 181 9.91 -9.06 -39.73
CA THR A 181 10.44 -9.45 -38.42
C THR A 181 10.35 -8.29 -37.44
N LEU A 182 10.11 -8.58 -36.16
CA LEU A 182 10.07 -7.59 -35.08
C LEU A 182 11.43 -7.34 -34.42
N GLY A 183 12.40 -8.22 -34.65
CA GLY A 183 13.73 -8.13 -34.08
C GLY A 183 14.62 -9.27 -34.56
N THR A 184 15.79 -9.38 -33.95
CA THR A 184 16.71 -10.49 -34.20
C THR A 184 16.18 -11.81 -33.60
N PRO A 185 16.61 -12.98 -34.10
CA PRO A 185 16.23 -14.26 -33.50
C PRO A 185 16.58 -14.39 -32.01
N GLU A 186 17.65 -13.71 -31.57
CA GLU A 186 18.10 -13.70 -30.16
C GLU A 186 17.16 -12.86 -29.27
N GLU A 187 16.72 -11.70 -29.75
CA GLU A 187 15.71 -10.86 -29.07
C GLU A 187 14.36 -11.59 -28.95
N LEU A 188 13.95 -12.32 -30.00
CA LEU A 188 12.74 -13.13 -29.99
C LEU A 188 12.85 -14.31 -29.01
N ALA A 189 14.02 -14.93 -28.90
CA ALA A 189 14.23 -16.04 -27.96
C ALA A 189 14.23 -15.57 -26.49
N SER A 190 14.68 -14.34 -26.23
CA SER A 190 14.79 -13.77 -24.88
C SER A 190 13.51 -13.06 -24.41
N ASN A 191 12.67 -12.57 -25.32
CA ASN A 191 11.43 -11.86 -24.99
C ASN A 191 10.17 -12.63 -25.46
N PRO A 192 9.43 -13.29 -24.55
CA PRO A 192 8.24 -14.07 -24.92
C PRO A 192 7.09 -13.22 -25.46
N ALA A 193 6.93 -11.98 -24.98
CA ALA A 193 5.91 -11.07 -25.51
C ALA A 193 6.20 -10.69 -26.97
N LEU A 194 7.48 -10.45 -27.29
CA LEU A 194 7.91 -10.18 -28.66
C LEU A 194 7.73 -11.39 -29.59
N ALA A 195 8.05 -12.60 -29.11
CA ALA A 195 7.85 -13.84 -29.87
C ALA A 195 6.36 -14.11 -30.18
N GLN A 196 5.48 -13.81 -29.23
CA GLN A 196 4.03 -13.90 -29.43
C GLN A 196 3.57 -12.91 -30.50
N GLU A 197 4.01 -11.66 -30.44
CA GLU A 197 3.68 -10.62 -31.42
C GLU A 197 4.26 -10.94 -32.82
N GLN A 198 5.44 -11.59 -32.90
CA GLN A 198 6.00 -12.07 -34.16
C GLN A 198 5.13 -13.16 -34.80
N SER A 199 4.59 -14.07 -33.98
CA SER A 199 3.68 -15.11 -34.46
C SER A 199 2.39 -14.49 -35.00
N LEU A 200 1.85 -13.48 -34.31
CA LEU A 200 0.67 -12.73 -34.76
C LEU A 200 0.94 -11.95 -36.06
N LEU A 201 2.12 -11.29 -36.17
CA LEU A 201 2.56 -10.62 -37.39
C LEU A 201 2.56 -11.61 -38.57
N ASN A 202 3.15 -12.79 -38.39
CA ASN A 202 3.22 -13.81 -39.44
C ASN A 202 1.83 -14.23 -39.90
N SER A 203 0.92 -14.54 -38.97
CA SER A 203 -0.46 -14.91 -39.30
C SER A 203 -1.23 -13.80 -40.01
N ARG A 204 -1.07 -12.53 -39.58
CA ARG A 204 -1.72 -11.39 -40.23
C ARG A 204 -1.18 -11.15 -41.64
N ARG A 205 0.13 -11.24 -41.84
CA ARG A 205 0.76 -11.13 -43.16
C ARG A 205 0.31 -12.24 -44.10
N GLU A 206 0.17 -13.46 -43.59
CA GLU A 206 -0.36 -14.57 -44.37
C GLU A 206 -1.80 -14.30 -44.81
N ALA A 207 -2.67 -13.84 -43.92
CA ALA A 207 -4.05 -13.47 -44.24
C ALA A 207 -4.14 -12.39 -45.33
N VAL A 208 -3.35 -11.31 -45.21
CA VAL A 208 -3.28 -10.25 -46.24
C VAL A 208 -2.80 -10.82 -47.57
N SER A 209 -1.77 -11.67 -47.55
CA SER A 209 -1.24 -12.26 -48.78
C SER A 209 -2.25 -13.21 -49.47
N MET A 210 -3.14 -13.85 -48.71
CA MET A 210 -4.21 -14.69 -49.24
C MET A 210 -5.30 -13.83 -49.89
N GLU A 211 -5.67 -12.71 -49.25
CA GLU A 211 -6.61 -11.73 -49.80
C GLU A 211 -6.09 -11.12 -51.10
N GLU A 212 -4.81 -10.71 -51.13
CA GLU A 212 -4.17 -10.18 -52.35
C GLU A 212 -4.13 -11.21 -53.48
N ARG A 213 -3.82 -12.47 -53.18
CA ARG A 213 -3.84 -13.55 -54.17
C ARG A 213 -5.24 -13.78 -54.73
N ALA A 214 -6.26 -13.78 -53.87
CA ALA A 214 -7.66 -13.92 -54.30
C ALA A 214 -8.09 -12.75 -55.19
N GLN A 215 -7.74 -11.51 -54.83
CA GLN A 215 -8.01 -10.33 -55.63
C GLN A 215 -7.36 -10.42 -57.02
N ARG A 216 -6.07 -10.76 -57.08
CA ARG A 216 -5.34 -10.91 -58.35
C ARG A 216 -5.96 -11.97 -59.25
N GLN A 217 -6.39 -13.10 -58.69
CA GLN A 217 -7.06 -14.15 -59.45
C GLN A 217 -8.42 -13.68 -60.01
N ALA A 218 -9.20 -12.91 -59.24
CA ALA A 218 -10.46 -12.37 -59.71
C ALA A 218 -10.27 -11.33 -60.84
N GLU A 219 -9.27 -10.45 -60.71
CA GLU A 219 -8.90 -9.49 -61.76
C GLU A 219 -8.44 -10.20 -63.04
N GLU A 220 -7.58 -11.21 -62.92
CA GLU A 220 -7.09 -11.98 -64.06
C GLU A 220 -8.23 -12.72 -64.79
N LEU A 221 -9.17 -13.32 -64.06
CA LEU A 221 -10.34 -14.00 -64.64
C LEU A 221 -11.24 -13.01 -65.39
N THR A 222 -11.55 -11.86 -64.79
CA THR A 222 -12.38 -10.83 -65.44
C THR A 222 -11.70 -10.24 -66.66
N GLU A 223 -10.38 -10.04 -66.63
CA GLU A 223 -9.61 -9.56 -67.78
C GLU A 223 -9.58 -10.58 -68.93
N ARG A 224 -9.35 -11.86 -68.63
CA ARG A 224 -9.41 -12.94 -69.64
C ARG A 224 -10.80 -13.03 -70.28
N ASN A 225 -11.87 -12.92 -69.49
CA ASN A 225 -13.24 -12.92 -70.00
C ASN A 225 -13.51 -11.71 -70.92
N ALA A 226 -13.09 -10.51 -70.51
CA ALA A 226 -13.23 -9.31 -71.35
C ALA A 226 -12.42 -9.42 -72.65
N ALA A 227 -11.23 -10.01 -72.62
CA ALA A 227 -10.42 -10.26 -73.81
C ALA A 227 -11.11 -11.22 -74.79
N ALA A 228 -11.69 -12.31 -74.30
CA ALA A 228 -12.45 -13.25 -75.13
C ALA A 228 -13.69 -12.60 -75.77
N LEU A 229 -14.40 -11.74 -75.03
CA LEU A 229 -15.52 -10.97 -75.58
C LEU A 229 -15.07 -9.98 -76.68
N ARG A 230 -13.92 -9.32 -76.49
CA ARG A 230 -13.35 -8.43 -77.52
C ARG A 230 -13.00 -9.18 -78.81
N GLU A 231 -12.47 -10.40 -78.69
CA GLU A 231 -12.22 -11.26 -79.85
C GLU A 231 -13.52 -11.63 -80.58
N GLN A 232 -14.60 -11.92 -79.84
CA GLN A 232 -15.92 -12.15 -80.45
C GLN A 232 -16.46 -10.90 -81.16
N VAL A 233 -16.29 -9.71 -80.57
CA VAL A 233 -16.65 -8.44 -81.22
C VAL A 233 -15.90 -8.27 -82.54
N ASP A 234 -14.60 -8.54 -82.59
CA ASP A 234 -13.81 -8.46 -83.83
C ASP A 234 -14.32 -9.45 -84.90
N MET A 235 -14.61 -10.70 -84.51
CA MET A 235 -15.17 -11.70 -85.43
C MET A 235 -16.53 -11.29 -86.00
N VAL A 236 -17.45 -10.80 -85.16
CA VAL A 236 -18.78 -10.36 -85.62
C VAL A 236 -18.66 -9.09 -86.46
N SER A 237 -17.76 -8.16 -86.11
CA SER A 237 -17.51 -6.94 -86.89
C SER A 237 -17.01 -7.27 -88.30
N LYS A 238 -16.10 -8.24 -88.45
CA LYS A 238 -15.69 -8.75 -89.77
C LYS A 238 -16.86 -9.32 -90.58
N ARG A 239 -17.82 -9.98 -89.94
CA ARG A 239 -19.06 -10.48 -90.59
C ARG A 239 -19.97 -9.32 -91.02
N VAL A 240 -20.09 -8.26 -90.22
CA VAL A 240 -20.80 -7.02 -90.59
C VAL A 240 -20.18 -6.43 -91.86
N ASP A 241 -18.85 -6.30 -91.94
CA ASP A 241 -18.16 -5.73 -93.10
C ASP A 241 -18.36 -6.57 -94.37
N LEU A 242 -18.36 -7.89 -94.25
CA LEU A 242 -18.67 -8.79 -95.36
C LEU A 242 -20.13 -8.64 -95.81
N ALA A 243 -21.07 -8.54 -94.86
CA ALA A 243 -22.49 -8.34 -95.16
C ALA A 243 -22.75 -7.00 -95.84
N LYS A 244 -22.07 -5.92 -95.41
CA LYS A 244 -22.12 -4.59 -96.05
C LYS A 244 -21.58 -4.61 -97.48
N ARG A 245 -20.44 -5.28 -97.72
CA ARG A 245 -19.91 -5.47 -99.08
C ARG A 245 -20.87 -6.25 -99.98
N ARG A 246 -21.52 -7.30 -99.46
CA ARG A 246 -22.53 -8.05 -100.20
C ARG A 246 -23.77 -7.21 -100.51
N LEU A 247 -24.23 -6.39 -99.55
CA LEU A 247 -25.32 -5.44 -99.77
C LEU A 247 -24.99 -4.49 -100.92
N GLN A 248 -23.80 -3.89 -100.92
CA GLN A 248 -23.36 -3.01 -102.02
C GLN A 248 -23.48 -3.70 -103.38
N SER A 249 -22.99 -4.94 -103.51
CA SER A 249 -23.15 -5.72 -104.75
C SER A 249 -24.62 -5.95 -105.12
N ILE A 250 -25.47 -6.34 -104.17
CA ILE A 250 -26.92 -6.52 -104.39
C ILE A 250 -27.56 -5.22 -104.85
N THR A 251 -27.29 -4.09 -104.18
CA THR A 251 -27.80 -2.77 -104.55
C THR A 251 -27.44 -2.40 -105.99
N THR A 252 -26.21 -2.70 -106.44
CA THR A 252 -25.82 -2.46 -107.84
C THR A 252 -26.54 -3.36 -108.84
N LEU A 253 -26.90 -4.59 -108.46
CA LEU A 253 -27.66 -5.51 -109.31
C LEU A 253 -29.14 -5.12 -109.39
N VAL A 254 -29.75 -4.74 -108.27
CA VAL A 254 -31.12 -4.22 -108.21
C VAL A 254 -31.24 -2.97 -109.10
N ALA A 255 -30.28 -2.04 -109.03
CA ALA A 255 -30.26 -0.84 -109.89
C ALA A 255 -30.18 -1.15 -111.40
N LYS A 256 -29.60 -2.31 -111.77
CA LYS A 256 -29.51 -2.80 -113.16
C LYS A 256 -30.69 -3.70 -113.56
N GLY A 257 -31.66 -3.92 -112.68
CA GLY A 257 -32.80 -4.83 -112.88
C GLY A 257 -32.47 -6.33 -112.78
N GLY A 258 -31.27 -6.68 -112.32
CA GLY A 258 -30.77 -8.07 -112.24
C GLY A 258 -31.03 -8.78 -110.92
N ALA A 259 -31.69 -8.12 -109.94
CA ALA A 259 -32.05 -8.71 -108.64
C ALA A 259 -33.32 -8.04 -108.08
N GLU A 260 -34.04 -8.73 -107.20
CA GLU A 260 -35.24 -8.21 -106.55
C GLU A 260 -34.92 -7.31 -105.34
N SER A 261 -35.70 -6.24 -105.15
CA SER A 261 -35.61 -5.34 -103.98
C SER A 261 -35.82 -6.06 -102.64
N SER A 262 -36.58 -7.16 -102.64
CA SER A 262 -36.76 -8.07 -101.49
C SER A 262 -35.43 -8.57 -100.94
N GLN A 263 -34.47 -8.92 -101.81
CA GLN A 263 -33.16 -9.44 -101.39
C GLN A 263 -32.29 -8.36 -100.74
N GLN A 264 -32.41 -7.12 -101.17
CA GLN A 264 -31.73 -6.00 -100.54
C GLN A 264 -32.22 -5.82 -99.09
N MET A 265 -33.54 -5.80 -98.88
CA MET A 265 -34.13 -5.63 -97.55
C MET A 265 -33.77 -6.78 -96.60
N VAL A 266 -33.75 -8.03 -97.09
CA VAL A 266 -33.28 -9.19 -96.31
C VAL A 266 -31.83 -9.01 -95.87
N GLN A 267 -30.96 -8.56 -96.78
CA GLN A 267 -29.55 -8.35 -96.47
C GLN A 267 -29.32 -7.19 -95.48
N GLU A 268 -30.11 -6.11 -95.57
CA GLU A 268 -30.14 -5.03 -94.58
C GLU A 268 -30.55 -5.55 -93.18
N GLY A 269 -31.56 -6.43 -93.12
CA GLY A 269 -31.97 -7.10 -91.88
C GLY A 269 -30.84 -7.91 -91.23
N VAL A 270 -30.05 -8.65 -92.03
CA VAL A 270 -28.87 -9.39 -91.53
C VAL A 270 -27.82 -8.46 -90.95
N ILE A 271 -27.55 -7.32 -91.61
CA ILE A 271 -26.60 -6.32 -91.08
C ILE A 271 -27.10 -5.78 -89.74
N ALA A 272 -28.37 -5.39 -89.66
CA ALA A 272 -28.96 -4.88 -88.42
C ALA A 272 -28.89 -5.91 -87.26
N GLU A 273 -29.11 -7.20 -87.55
CA GLU A 273 -28.97 -8.27 -86.56
C GLU A 273 -27.52 -8.39 -86.05
N LEU A 274 -26.53 -8.40 -86.96
CA LEU A 274 -25.12 -8.49 -86.61
C LEU A 274 -24.63 -7.25 -85.84
N GLU A 275 -25.04 -6.05 -86.23
CA GLU A 275 -24.74 -4.82 -85.49
C GLU A 275 -25.39 -4.83 -84.09
N GLY A 276 -26.59 -5.42 -83.97
CA GLY A 276 -27.23 -5.70 -82.69
C GLY A 276 -26.43 -6.68 -81.84
N GLN A 277 -25.83 -7.72 -82.43
CA GLN A 277 -24.92 -8.66 -81.73
C GLN A 277 -23.67 -7.94 -81.22
N VAL A 278 -23.03 -7.11 -82.04
CA VAL A 278 -21.88 -6.28 -81.62
C VAL A 278 -22.24 -5.40 -80.43
N SER A 279 -23.38 -4.72 -80.49
CA SER A 279 -23.84 -3.83 -79.41
C SER A 279 -24.09 -4.57 -78.09
N ARG A 280 -24.63 -5.81 -78.16
CA ARG A 280 -24.78 -6.68 -76.97
C ARG A 280 -23.43 -7.06 -76.36
N LEU A 281 -22.49 -7.56 -77.18
CA LEU A 281 -21.15 -7.94 -76.72
C LEU A 281 -20.38 -6.75 -76.13
N MET A 282 -20.47 -5.56 -76.74
CA MET A 282 -19.87 -4.34 -76.19
C MET A 282 -20.46 -3.96 -74.83
N SER A 283 -21.77 -4.16 -74.64
CA SER A 283 -22.42 -3.95 -73.35
C SER A 283 -21.93 -4.95 -72.30
N GLU A 284 -21.75 -6.22 -72.68
CA GLU A 284 -21.17 -7.26 -71.81
C GLU A 284 -19.72 -6.93 -71.40
N ILE A 285 -18.87 -6.49 -72.34
CA ILE A 285 -17.51 -6.01 -72.03
C ILE A 285 -17.56 -4.86 -71.02
N ALA A 286 -18.42 -3.87 -71.25
CA ALA A 286 -18.56 -2.74 -70.34
C ALA A 286 -19.02 -3.18 -68.94
N THR A 287 -19.86 -4.23 -68.83
CA THR A 287 -20.25 -4.78 -67.53
C THR A 287 -19.10 -5.50 -66.82
N ALA A 288 -18.29 -6.26 -67.55
CA ALA A 288 -17.11 -6.94 -67.02
C ALA A 288 -16.04 -5.94 -66.55
N GLU A 289 -15.81 -4.87 -67.32
CA GLU A 289 -14.88 -3.80 -66.94
C GLU A 289 -15.35 -3.05 -65.69
N ARG A 290 -16.65 -2.74 -65.59
CA ARG A 290 -17.23 -2.16 -64.37
C ARG A 290 -17.09 -3.07 -63.16
N ALA A 291 -17.27 -4.38 -63.32
CA ALA A 291 -17.06 -5.34 -62.24
C ALA A 291 -15.61 -5.34 -61.77
N ARG A 292 -14.63 -5.35 -62.70
CA ARG A 292 -13.20 -5.26 -62.36
C ARG A 292 -12.87 -3.98 -61.60
N LEU A 293 -13.36 -2.82 -62.08
CA LEU A 293 -13.15 -1.53 -61.39
C LEU A 293 -13.78 -1.53 -59.99
N ALA A 294 -14.97 -2.10 -59.84
CA ALA A 294 -15.63 -2.21 -58.55
C ALA A 294 -14.87 -3.10 -57.56
N GLU A 295 -14.34 -4.24 -58.02
CA GLU A 295 -13.51 -5.11 -57.17
C GLU A 295 -12.21 -4.41 -56.76
N ASN A 296 -11.53 -3.73 -57.68
CA ASN A 296 -10.32 -2.99 -57.36
C ASN A 296 -10.59 -1.87 -56.33
N ALA A 297 -11.67 -1.11 -56.50
CA ALA A 297 -12.08 -0.08 -55.55
C ALA A 297 -12.40 -0.65 -54.16
N ARG A 298 -13.02 -1.83 -54.08
CA ARG A 298 -13.26 -2.54 -52.81
C ARG A 298 -11.96 -2.95 -52.14
N TYR A 299 -11.02 -3.52 -52.90
CA TYR A 299 -9.71 -3.90 -52.40
C TYR A 299 -8.94 -2.69 -51.85
N GLU A 300 -8.87 -1.58 -52.59
CA GLU A 300 -8.20 -0.35 -52.12
C GLU A 300 -8.89 0.25 -50.89
N SER A 301 -10.23 0.23 -50.85
CA SER A 301 -10.98 0.65 -49.66
C SER A 301 -10.69 -0.25 -48.45
N ALA A 302 -10.60 -1.56 -48.63
CA ALA A 302 -10.25 -2.50 -47.56
C ALA A 302 -8.82 -2.28 -47.06
N ARG A 303 -7.88 -2.07 -47.99
CA ARG A 303 -6.48 -1.74 -47.68
C ARG A 303 -6.35 -0.44 -46.90
N GLN A 304 -7.02 0.63 -47.34
CA GLN A 304 -7.01 1.92 -46.66
C GLN A 304 -7.69 1.83 -45.27
N GLY A 305 -8.77 1.05 -45.18
CA GLY A 305 -9.44 0.73 -43.91
C GLY A 305 -8.49 0.05 -42.93
N ARG A 306 -7.76 -0.98 -43.37
CA ARG A 306 -6.72 -1.65 -42.56
C ARG A 306 -5.62 -0.68 -42.12
N HIS A 307 -5.10 0.14 -43.04
CA HIS A 307 -4.05 1.12 -42.70
C HIS A 307 -4.52 2.11 -41.63
N THR A 308 -5.73 2.66 -41.79
CA THR A 308 -6.32 3.59 -40.81
C THR A 308 -6.55 2.90 -39.46
N GLN A 309 -7.04 1.66 -39.47
CA GLN A 309 -7.23 0.86 -38.26
C GLN A 309 -5.91 0.62 -37.51
N LEU A 310 -4.81 0.31 -38.23
CA LEU A 310 -3.49 0.15 -37.63
C LEU A 310 -2.99 1.44 -36.97
N LEU A 311 -3.22 2.60 -37.58
CA LEU A 311 -2.87 3.89 -36.97
C LEU A 311 -3.67 4.17 -35.70
N VAL A 312 -4.96 3.85 -35.69
CA VAL A 312 -5.82 3.97 -34.50
C VAL A 312 -5.34 3.03 -33.38
N GLU A 313 -5.07 1.77 -33.71
CA GLU A 313 -4.54 0.79 -32.76
C GLU A 313 -3.17 1.20 -32.21
N LEU A 314 -2.29 1.75 -33.05
CA LEU A 314 -0.97 2.22 -32.66
C LEU A 314 -1.07 3.39 -31.69
N ASN A 315 -1.92 4.38 -31.99
CA ASN A 315 -2.13 5.54 -31.13
C ASN A 315 -2.80 5.14 -29.80
N ALA A 316 -3.71 4.17 -29.82
CA ALA A 316 -4.27 3.61 -28.58
C ALA A 316 -3.19 2.93 -27.74
N ALA A 317 -2.41 2.01 -28.34
CA ALA A 317 -1.35 1.30 -27.63
C ALA A 317 -0.26 2.23 -27.08
N ARG A 318 0.08 3.31 -27.79
CA ARG A 318 1.02 4.34 -27.30
C ARG A 318 0.48 5.11 -26.10
N ARG A 319 -0.80 5.49 -26.12
CA ARG A 319 -1.43 6.15 -24.96
C ARG A 319 -1.49 5.23 -23.75
N ASP A 320 -1.87 3.96 -23.96
CA ASP A 320 -1.90 2.96 -22.89
C ASP A 320 -0.49 2.72 -22.31
N TYR A 321 0.54 2.77 -23.16
CA TYR A 321 1.95 2.69 -22.74
C TYR A 321 2.34 3.88 -21.87
N GLU A 322 2.09 5.10 -22.32
CA GLU A 322 2.39 6.33 -21.57
C GLU A 322 1.66 6.36 -20.22
N GLU A 323 0.38 5.97 -20.19
CA GLU A 323 -0.41 5.89 -18.95
C GLU A 323 0.17 4.85 -17.98
N THR A 324 0.51 3.66 -18.48
CA THR A 324 1.09 2.57 -17.66
C THR A 324 2.48 2.95 -17.14
N GLU A 325 3.27 3.66 -17.95
CA GLU A 325 4.60 4.14 -17.58
C GLU A 325 4.51 5.18 -16.47
N ALA A 326 3.60 6.15 -16.59
CA ALA A 326 3.34 7.14 -15.55
C ALA A 326 2.90 6.45 -14.24
N ARG A 327 1.98 5.48 -14.33
CA ARG A 327 1.51 4.71 -13.18
C ARG A 327 2.63 3.90 -12.52
N LEU A 328 3.49 3.27 -13.31
CA LEU A 328 4.66 2.54 -12.80
C LEU A 328 5.61 3.50 -12.08
N SER A 329 5.86 4.69 -12.63
CA SER A 329 6.68 5.73 -11.98
C SER A 329 6.12 6.14 -10.61
N ASP A 330 4.80 6.34 -10.53
CA ASP A 330 4.13 6.67 -9.27
C ASP A 330 4.17 5.51 -8.26
N SER A 331 3.83 4.28 -8.69
CA SER A 331 3.87 3.10 -7.80
C SER A 331 5.29 2.79 -7.32
N THR A 332 6.31 2.97 -8.16
CA THR A 332 7.72 2.80 -7.75
C THR A 332 8.17 3.88 -6.75
N ARG A 333 7.74 5.13 -6.94
CA ARG A 333 7.97 6.21 -5.94
C ARG A 333 7.26 5.92 -4.62
N ILE A 334 6.04 5.41 -4.65
CA ILE A 334 5.33 4.99 -3.45
C ILE A 334 6.08 3.84 -2.76
N MET A 335 6.58 2.86 -3.53
CA MET A 335 7.35 1.75 -3.01
C MET A 335 8.66 2.19 -2.34
N SER A 336 9.36 3.20 -2.88
CA SER A 336 10.59 3.72 -2.26
C SER A 336 10.32 4.33 -0.89
N ILE A 337 9.19 5.05 -0.71
CA ILE A 337 8.77 5.60 0.59
C ILE A 337 8.55 4.47 1.60
N TYR A 338 7.93 3.36 1.20
CA TYR A 338 7.78 2.19 2.09
C TYR A 338 9.13 1.58 2.47
N GLY A 339 10.08 1.51 1.53
CA GLY A 339 11.44 1.02 1.79
C GLY A 339 12.20 1.89 2.80
N GLU A 340 12.15 3.22 2.66
CA GLU A 340 12.77 4.17 3.59
C GLU A 340 12.18 4.08 5.00
N ASN A 341 10.85 3.97 5.11
CA ASN A 341 10.16 3.81 6.39
C ASN A 341 10.50 2.48 7.08
N ALA A 342 10.64 1.39 6.31
CA ALA A 342 11.04 0.10 6.86
C ALA A 342 12.46 0.14 7.48
N LEU A 343 13.40 0.80 6.81
CA LEU A 343 14.76 1.02 7.33
C LEU A 343 14.76 1.88 8.60
N ALA A 344 13.97 2.96 8.61
CA ALA A 344 13.81 3.81 9.79
C ALA A 344 13.20 3.05 11.00
N ASN A 345 12.21 2.19 10.75
CA ASN A 345 11.60 1.36 11.80
C ASN A 345 12.59 0.30 12.34
N GLN A 346 13.40 -0.32 11.50
CA GLN A 346 14.43 -1.27 11.94
C GLN A 346 15.49 -0.60 12.84
N GLN A 347 15.84 0.65 12.56
CA GLN A 347 16.74 1.43 13.41
C GLN A 347 16.08 1.81 14.74
N ARG A 348 14.80 2.21 14.75
CA ARG A 348 14.05 2.46 15.99
C ARG A 348 13.92 1.23 16.88
N ALA A 349 13.81 0.04 16.31
CA ALA A 349 13.78 -1.23 17.07
C ALA A 349 15.09 -1.55 17.81
N ARG A 350 16.21 -0.87 17.47
CA ARG A 350 17.50 -1.00 18.18
C ARG A 350 17.66 -0.01 19.34
N ARG A 351 16.68 0.85 19.59
CA ARG A 351 16.71 1.81 20.69
C ARG A 351 16.16 1.17 21.95
N VAL A 352 16.92 1.23 23.03
CA VAL A 352 16.47 0.78 24.35
C VAL A 352 15.95 1.99 25.11
N LEU A 353 14.83 1.81 25.81
CA LEU A 353 14.24 2.83 26.65
C LEU A 353 15.04 2.93 27.95
N SER A 354 15.53 4.13 28.26
CA SER A 354 16.17 4.45 29.53
C SER A 354 15.26 5.30 30.40
N TYR A 355 15.37 5.09 31.72
CA TYR A 355 14.62 5.84 32.72
C TYR A 355 15.61 6.58 33.61
N ARG A 356 15.46 7.90 33.74
CA ARG A 356 16.24 8.71 34.69
C ARG A 356 15.32 9.45 35.63
N ILE A 357 15.66 9.44 36.91
CA ILE A 357 14.94 10.16 37.97
C ILE A 357 15.82 11.32 38.41
N VAL A 358 15.30 12.53 38.32
CA VAL A 358 15.91 13.72 38.92
C VAL A 358 15.27 13.94 40.28
N ARG A 359 16.06 13.81 41.35
CA ARG A 359 15.61 13.89 42.74
C ARG A 359 16.52 14.82 43.54
N SER A 360 15.94 15.59 44.45
CA SER A 360 16.72 16.34 45.45
C SER A 360 17.06 15.41 46.63
N VAL A 361 18.35 15.20 46.89
CA VAL A 361 18.86 14.45 48.04
C VAL A 361 19.77 15.39 48.84
N ASP A 362 19.47 15.60 50.12
CA ASP A 362 20.22 16.50 51.02
C ASP A 362 20.40 17.94 50.49
N GLY A 363 19.40 18.46 49.75
CA GLY A 363 19.42 19.80 49.15
C GLY A 363 20.17 19.91 47.82
N GLU A 364 20.80 18.83 47.34
CA GLU A 364 21.44 18.76 46.02
C GLU A 364 20.54 18.01 45.02
N ILE A 365 20.43 18.52 43.80
CA ILE A 365 19.72 17.84 42.71
C ILE A 365 20.65 16.79 42.11
N ARG A 366 20.23 15.52 42.11
CA ARG A 366 20.96 14.41 41.50
C ARG A 366 20.11 13.72 40.45
N GLU A 367 20.76 13.28 39.38
CA GLU A 367 20.16 12.45 38.34
C GLU A 367 20.57 10.99 38.60
N LEU A 368 19.57 10.11 38.70
CA LEU A 368 19.71 8.70 39.04
C LEU A 368 19.24 7.84 37.87
N ASP A 369 20.05 6.84 37.51
CA ASP A 369 19.60 5.78 36.59
C ASP A 369 18.52 4.94 37.28
N ALA A 370 17.44 4.68 36.55
CA ALA A 370 16.27 3.99 37.08
C ALA A 370 15.86 2.82 36.19
N THR A 371 15.16 1.88 36.80
CA THR A 371 14.46 0.76 36.16
C THR A 371 12.94 0.92 36.35
N GLU A 372 12.14 0.14 35.62
CA GLU A 372 10.67 0.15 35.72
C GLU A 372 10.13 -0.07 37.15
N THR A 373 10.88 -0.80 37.97
CA THR A 373 10.52 -1.14 39.34
C THR A 373 11.08 -0.16 40.37
N THR A 374 11.83 0.86 39.96
CA THR A 374 12.42 1.85 40.87
C THR A 374 11.31 2.70 41.51
N PRO A 375 11.30 2.89 42.84
CA PRO A 375 10.27 3.66 43.52
C PRO A 375 10.42 5.17 43.26
N LEU A 376 9.30 5.82 42.98
CA LEU A 376 9.18 7.27 42.83
C LEU A 376 8.82 7.90 44.18
N MET A 377 9.42 9.05 44.45
CA MET A 377 9.20 9.87 45.64
C MET A 377 8.47 11.17 45.28
N PRO A 378 7.80 11.80 46.26
CA PRO A 378 7.29 13.16 46.11
C PRO A 378 8.35 14.12 45.58
N GLY A 379 8.02 14.86 44.52
CA GLY A 379 8.90 15.84 43.87
C GLY A 379 9.82 15.28 42.79
N ASP A 380 9.82 13.96 42.55
CA ASP A 380 10.64 13.36 41.50
C ASP A 380 10.23 13.84 40.10
N LEU A 381 11.23 14.07 39.24
CA LEU A 381 11.04 14.21 37.80
C LEU A 381 11.56 12.96 37.09
N LEU A 382 10.63 12.17 36.55
CA LEU A 382 10.90 11.00 35.73
C LEU A 382 11.05 11.43 34.26
N ARG A 383 12.22 11.16 33.68
CA ARG A 383 12.55 11.40 32.27
C ARG A 383 12.71 10.08 31.53
N LEU A 384 11.97 9.94 30.43
CA LEU A 384 12.09 8.82 29.50
C LEU A 384 12.84 9.25 28.24
N SER A 385 13.84 8.48 27.83
CA SER A 385 14.57 8.73 26.59
C SER A 385 14.96 7.44 25.89
N TYR A 386 14.99 7.47 24.56
CA TYR A 386 15.61 6.41 23.78
C TYR A 386 17.10 6.68 23.62
N HIS A 387 17.90 5.62 23.79
CA HIS A 387 19.31 5.63 23.41
C HIS A 387 19.59 4.50 22.42
N ASP A 388 20.43 4.79 21.44
CA ASP A 388 20.89 3.78 20.49
C ASP A 388 21.80 2.80 21.27
N VAL A 389 21.57 1.49 21.13
CA VAL A 389 22.51 0.50 21.66
C VAL A 389 23.73 0.52 20.75
N GLU A 390 24.84 1.05 21.27
CA GLU A 390 26.14 0.95 20.61
C GLU A 390 26.46 -0.54 20.43
N PRO A 391 26.79 -1.00 19.21
CA PRO A 391 27.05 -2.41 18.98
C PRO A 391 28.18 -2.84 19.92
N ALA A 392 27.93 -3.88 20.72
CA ALA A 392 28.95 -4.44 21.60
C ALA A 392 30.23 -4.64 20.79
N PRO A 393 31.40 -4.20 21.29
CA PRO A 393 32.66 -4.44 20.59
C PRO A 393 32.74 -5.93 20.35
N VAL A 394 32.82 -6.31 19.06
CA VAL A 394 32.98 -7.70 18.65
C VAL A 394 34.22 -8.19 19.39
N ALA A 395 34.03 -9.01 20.41
CA ALA A 395 35.14 -9.67 21.07
C ALA A 395 35.79 -10.49 19.97
N ASN A 396 36.97 -10.05 19.52
CA ASN A 396 37.77 -10.77 18.55
C ASN A 396 37.86 -12.22 19.04
N ALA A 397 37.13 -13.10 18.36
CA ALA A 397 37.31 -14.52 18.51
C ALA A 397 38.80 -14.76 18.22
N ALA A 398 39.51 -15.27 19.23
CA ALA A 398 40.86 -15.76 19.05
C ALA A 398 40.89 -16.66 17.80
N PRO A 399 41.89 -16.53 16.92
CA PRO A 399 41.93 -17.32 15.71
C PRO A 399 41.91 -18.80 16.09
N ALA A 400 40.96 -19.53 15.50
CA ALA A 400 40.85 -20.97 15.64
C ALA A 400 42.23 -21.59 15.39
N SER A 401 42.72 -22.35 16.38
CA SER A 401 43.88 -23.21 16.23
C SER A 401 43.67 -24.12 15.03
N GLN A 402 44.64 -24.06 14.11
CA GLN A 402 44.71 -24.92 12.92
C GLN A 402 44.59 -26.40 13.33
N PRO A 403 43.91 -27.24 12.53
CA PRO A 403 43.93 -28.69 12.76
C PRO A 403 45.35 -29.21 12.48
N GLU A 404 45.93 -29.92 13.46
CA GLU A 404 47.20 -30.64 13.32
C GLU A 404 47.12 -31.64 12.16
N ASP A 405 48.14 -31.63 11.30
CA ASP A 405 48.37 -32.65 10.28
C ASP A 405 48.57 -34.04 10.93
N PRO A 406 48.04 -35.12 10.33
CA PRO A 406 48.30 -36.48 10.81
C PRO A 406 49.76 -36.89 10.59
N PRO A 407 50.35 -37.72 11.47
CA PRO A 407 51.76 -38.09 11.40
C PRO A 407 52.06 -38.97 10.17
N PRO A 408 53.31 -38.89 9.63
CA PRO A 408 53.67 -39.63 8.43
C PRO A 408 53.76 -41.14 8.70
N ALA A 409 53.20 -41.92 7.78
CA ALA A 409 53.30 -43.37 7.76
C ALA A 409 54.77 -43.79 7.58
N GLN A 410 55.29 -44.55 8.55
CA GLN A 410 56.60 -45.17 8.44
C GLN A 410 56.54 -46.32 7.43
N SER A 411 57.33 -46.16 6.37
CA SER A 411 57.73 -47.21 5.44
C SER A 411 58.63 -48.23 6.15
N THR A 412 58.09 -49.39 6.51
CA THR A 412 58.89 -50.58 6.77
C THR A 412 59.00 -51.39 5.48
N GLU A 413 60.11 -51.18 4.81
CA GLU A 413 60.61 -52.00 3.73
C GLU A 413 61.34 -53.23 4.32
N THR A 414 61.13 -54.39 3.70
CA THR A 414 62.10 -55.49 3.52
C THR A 414 62.21 -56.61 4.59
N VAL A 415 61.88 -57.85 4.18
CA VAL A 415 62.80 -58.97 3.88
C VAL A 415 62.16 -60.34 4.22
N ALA A 416 61.99 -61.15 3.18
CA ALA A 416 62.15 -62.60 3.05
C ALA A 416 61.98 -63.55 4.26
N ARG A 417 61.11 -64.55 4.11
CA ARG A 417 61.50 -65.90 3.68
C ARG A 417 60.31 -66.75 3.24
#